data_AF-A0A7C3HHQ7-F1
#
_entry.id   AF-A0A7C3HHQ7-F1
#
_cell.length_a   1.000
_cell.length_b   1.000
_cell.length_c   1.000
_cell.angle_alpha   90.00
_cell.angle_beta   90.00
_cell.angle_gamma   90.00
#
_symmetry.space_group_name_H-M   'P 1'
#
loop_
_entity.id
_entity.type
_entity.pdbx_description
1 polymer ?
#
loop_
_entity_poly.entity_id
_entity_poly.type
_entity_poly.pdbx_seq_one_letter_code
_entity_poly.pdbx_strand_id
1 'polypeptide(L)'
;MFHTTAVAPTSPEINCSFCHAPRQGATNAEVREAILKLHDKKFETHLYEQRPVLCGSCHASNALGTKGEPGVKSLSEAGHGAHASRMALVKSKIDISCYACHPGPKTRCLRGVMSQQGIVCQDCHGDEATVAKSIAEGRQPWLQEPTCESCHGEKLGRATKTKITEHVYAAGFDQLYRNRKGHGGVYCAACHGSPHAILPAGLKKYNAPIARLQGHEGPLGECTVCHTEKPEGEFKHLALNP
;
A
#
# COMPACT_ATOMS: atom_id res chain seq x y z
N MET A 1 6.97 33.73 8.28
CA MET A 1 7.74 32.48 8.47
C MET A 1 6.96 31.37 7.76
N PHE A 2 7.44 30.89 6.60
CA PHE A 2 6.76 29.82 5.87
C PHE A 2 7.12 28.48 6.53
N HIS A 3 6.15 27.83 7.17
CA HIS A 3 6.32 26.52 7.78
C HIS A 3 5.74 25.45 6.85
N THR A 4 6.60 24.67 6.21
CA THR A 4 6.17 23.52 5.40
C THR A 4 5.92 22.32 6.32
N THR A 5 4.68 21.83 6.36
CA THR A 5 4.34 20.57 7.05
C THR A 5 4.17 19.47 6.00
N ALA A 6 5.01 18.44 6.03
CA ALA A 6 4.83 17.23 5.23
C ALA A 6 4.25 16.10 6.10
N VAL A 7 3.33 15.32 5.53
CA VAL A 7 2.84 14.08 6.16
C VAL A 7 3.59 12.91 5.56
N ALA A 8 4.45 12.26 6.34
CA ALA A 8 5.17 11.06 5.93
C ALA A 8 4.37 9.79 6.28
N PRO A 9 4.23 8.81 5.36
CA PRO A 9 3.54 7.55 5.63
C PRO A 9 4.48 6.56 6.32
N THR A 10 4.74 6.75 7.62
CA THR A 10 5.51 5.80 8.43
C THR A 10 4.61 5.13 9.44
N SER A 11 4.75 3.82 9.64
CA SER A 11 4.03 3.14 10.71
C SER A 11 4.80 1.95 11.28
N PRO A 12 4.84 1.81 12.61
CA PRO A 12 5.38 0.62 13.28
C PRO A 12 4.33 -0.49 13.46
N GLU A 13 3.15 -0.40 12.83
CA GLU A 13 2.00 -1.27 13.14
C GLU A 13 2.04 -2.67 12.52
N ILE A 14 3.10 -3.03 11.79
CA ILE A 14 3.26 -4.43 11.35
C ILE A 14 3.35 -5.30 12.61
N ASN A 15 2.32 -6.13 12.83
CA ASN A 15 2.17 -6.87 14.09
C ASN A 15 1.91 -8.37 13.86
N CYS A 16 2.91 -9.19 14.14
CA CYS A 16 2.79 -10.65 14.04
C CYS A 16 2.18 -11.27 15.31
N SER A 17 2.08 -10.52 16.41
CA SER A 17 1.70 -11.05 17.73
C SER A 17 0.24 -11.48 17.83
N PHE A 18 -0.61 -11.11 16.85
CA PHE A 18 -1.99 -11.59 16.79
C PHE A 18 -2.09 -13.12 16.72
N CYS A 19 -1.08 -13.77 16.13
CA CYS A 19 -1.04 -15.23 15.92
C CYS A 19 0.26 -15.87 16.40
N HIS A 20 1.39 -15.16 16.37
CA HIS A 20 2.67 -15.67 16.84
C HIS A 20 2.92 -15.21 18.28
N ALA A 21 2.98 -16.16 19.22
CA ALA A 21 2.96 -15.89 20.66
C ALA A 21 1.74 -15.03 21.11
N PRO A 22 0.49 -15.46 20.85
CA PRO A 22 -0.72 -14.66 21.01
C PRO A 22 -1.14 -14.52 22.48
N ARG A 23 -0.35 -13.78 23.26
CA ARG A 23 -0.63 -13.46 24.66
C ARG A 23 -0.35 -11.98 24.92
N GLN A 24 -1.03 -11.42 25.91
CA GLN A 24 -0.78 -10.05 26.34
C GLN A 24 0.68 -9.90 26.80
N GLY A 25 1.33 -8.81 26.39
CA GLY A 25 2.72 -8.53 26.76
C GLY A 25 3.77 -9.45 26.12
N ALA A 26 3.46 -10.17 25.04
CA ALA A 26 4.47 -10.90 24.28
C ALA A 26 5.54 -9.93 23.75
N THR A 27 6.80 -10.27 23.98
CA THR A 27 7.93 -9.48 23.48
C THR A 27 8.17 -9.74 21.99
N ASN A 28 8.81 -8.79 21.30
CA ASN A 28 9.21 -9.00 19.92
C ASN A 28 10.17 -10.18 19.74
N ALA A 29 10.95 -10.55 20.78
CA ALA A 29 11.80 -11.73 20.74
C ALA A 29 10.95 -13.01 20.68
N GLU A 30 9.99 -13.16 21.58
CA GLU A 30 9.10 -14.34 21.61
C GLU A 30 8.29 -14.51 20.34
N VAL A 31 7.79 -13.40 19.78
CA VAL A 31 7.08 -13.41 18.49
C VAL A 31 7.99 -13.93 17.37
N ARG A 32 9.23 -13.43 17.28
CA ARG A 32 10.20 -13.87 16.26
C ARG A 32 10.62 -15.33 16.46
N GLU A 33 10.82 -15.76 17.71
CA GLU A 33 11.12 -17.16 18.01
C GLU A 33 9.97 -18.10 17.60
N ALA A 34 8.73 -17.71 17.88
CA ALA A 34 7.56 -18.48 17.47
C ALA A 34 7.46 -18.57 15.94
N ILE A 35 7.78 -17.49 15.22
CA ILE A 35 7.82 -17.50 13.75
C ILE A 35 8.86 -18.51 13.25
N LEU A 36 10.10 -18.43 13.74
CA LEU A 36 11.19 -19.30 13.26
C LEU A 36 10.93 -20.77 13.59
N LYS A 37 10.45 -21.09 14.80
CA LYS A 37 10.08 -22.47 15.17
C LYS A 37 8.97 -23.04 14.29
N LEU A 38 7.97 -22.22 13.94
CA LEU A 38 6.91 -22.63 13.02
C LEU A 38 7.40 -22.77 11.57
N HIS A 39 8.35 -21.93 11.16
CA HIS A 39 9.00 -22.04 9.86
C HIS A 39 9.79 -23.35 9.76
N ASP A 40 10.66 -23.61 10.72
CA ASP A 40 11.45 -24.84 10.84
C ASP A 40 10.57 -26.08 10.81
N LYS A 41 9.51 -26.10 11.61
CA LYS A 41 8.55 -27.21 11.62
C LYS A 41 7.85 -27.43 10.27
N LYS A 42 7.53 -26.36 9.55
CA LYS A 42 6.73 -26.44 8.32
C LYS A 42 7.57 -26.77 7.08
N PHE A 43 8.80 -26.26 7.04
CA PHE A 43 9.66 -26.32 5.87
C PHE A 43 10.94 -27.12 6.11
N GLU A 44 11.02 -27.81 7.26
CA GLU A 44 12.16 -28.65 7.65
C GLU A 44 13.49 -27.87 7.62
N THR A 45 13.43 -26.61 8.04
CA THR A 45 14.61 -25.74 8.18
C THR A 45 15.16 -25.75 9.61
N HIS A 46 16.33 -25.15 9.81
CA HIS A 46 16.98 -24.98 11.12
C HIS A 46 17.27 -23.50 11.44
N LEU A 47 16.41 -22.59 10.98
CA LEU A 47 16.58 -21.14 11.06
C LEU A 47 16.55 -20.61 12.49
N TYR A 48 15.84 -21.27 13.42
CA TYR A 48 15.85 -20.89 14.83
C TYR A 48 17.27 -20.99 15.44
N GLU A 49 18.09 -21.94 15.01
CA GLU A 49 19.46 -22.09 15.49
C GLU A 49 20.43 -21.13 14.77
N GLN A 50 20.04 -20.63 13.60
CA GLN A 50 20.84 -19.76 12.73
C GLN A 50 20.50 -18.27 12.89
N ARG A 51 19.95 -17.86 14.03
CA ARG A 51 19.59 -16.45 14.30
C ARG A 51 20.85 -15.55 14.36
N PRO A 52 20.77 -14.29 13.88
CA PRO A 52 19.60 -13.62 13.30
C PRO A 52 19.37 -13.98 11.83
N VAL A 53 18.10 -14.07 11.43
CA VAL A 53 17.69 -14.41 10.06
C VAL A 53 17.01 -13.22 9.40
N LEU A 54 17.54 -12.76 8.28
CA LEU A 54 16.84 -11.84 7.39
C LEU A 54 16.02 -12.66 6.40
N CYS A 55 14.68 -12.62 6.50
CA CYS A 55 13.81 -13.38 5.59
C CYS A 55 14.12 -13.09 4.11
N GLY A 56 14.50 -11.84 3.82
CA GLY A 56 14.90 -11.36 2.51
C GLY A 56 16.13 -12.04 1.89
N SER A 57 16.96 -12.72 2.71
CA SER A 57 18.14 -13.46 2.22
C SER A 57 17.74 -14.66 1.37
N CYS A 58 16.67 -15.38 1.75
CA CYS A 58 16.12 -16.49 0.97
C CYS A 58 14.91 -16.05 0.13
N HIS A 59 14.02 -15.25 0.69
CA HIS A 59 12.81 -14.79 0.01
C HIS A 59 13.03 -13.44 -0.67
N ALA A 60 13.09 -13.41 -2.00
CA ALA A 60 13.28 -12.17 -2.77
C ALA A 60 12.29 -11.07 -2.37
N SER A 61 12.73 -9.81 -2.34
CA SER A 61 11.87 -8.67 -1.98
C SER A 61 12.31 -7.37 -2.67
N ASN A 62 11.45 -6.87 -3.56
CA ASN A 62 11.64 -5.57 -4.21
C ASN A 62 11.64 -4.41 -3.20
N ALA A 63 10.88 -4.52 -2.10
CA ALA A 63 10.87 -3.49 -1.05
C ALA A 63 12.18 -3.41 -0.26
N LEU A 64 12.89 -4.53 -0.12
CA LEU A 64 14.17 -4.60 0.58
C LEU A 64 15.38 -4.58 -0.37
N GLY A 65 15.15 -4.65 -1.68
CA GLY A 65 16.21 -4.79 -2.68
C GLY A 65 16.95 -6.14 -2.61
N THR A 66 16.35 -7.16 -1.99
CA THR A 66 17.01 -8.46 -1.81
C THR A 66 16.66 -9.41 -2.96
N LYS A 67 17.68 -10.08 -3.49
CA LYS A 67 17.54 -11.03 -4.61
C LYS A 67 16.88 -12.35 -4.20
N GLY A 68 17.05 -12.77 -2.95
CA GLY A 68 16.62 -14.10 -2.50
C GLY A 68 17.42 -15.23 -3.14
N GLU A 69 16.98 -16.45 -2.87
CA GLU A 69 17.55 -17.69 -3.42
C GLU A 69 16.70 -18.20 -4.60
N PRO A 70 17.31 -18.75 -5.66
CA PRO A 70 16.58 -19.33 -6.79
C PRO A 70 15.63 -20.45 -6.35
N GLY A 71 14.42 -20.47 -6.91
CA GLY A 71 13.40 -21.48 -6.59
C GLY A 71 12.66 -21.24 -5.27
N VAL A 72 13.06 -20.24 -4.47
CA VAL A 72 12.33 -19.83 -3.26
C VAL A 72 11.33 -18.74 -3.62
N LYS A 73 10.09 -18.90 -3.14
CA LYS A 73 9.02 -17.91 -3.32
C LYS A 73 9.45 -16.54 -2.82
N SER A 74 9.04 -15.47 -3.48
CA SER A 74 9.28 -14.11 -2.97
C SER A 74 8.66 -13.91 -1.58
N LEU A 75 9.15 -12.94 -0.81
CA LEU A 75 8.68 -12.71 0.56
C LEU A 75 7.18 -12.38 0.58
N SER A 76 6.71 -11.61 -0.39
CA SER A 76 5.30 -11.29 -0.53
C SER A 76 4.47 -12.52 -0.92
N GLU A 77 4.93 -13.36 -1.84
CA GLU A 77 4.19 -14.58 -2.21
C GLU A 77 4.12 -15.57 -1.05
N ALA A 78 5.26 -15.87 -0.42
CA ALA A 78 5.35 -16.79 0.71
C ALA A 78 4.53 -16.30 1.89
N GLY A 79 4.63 -15.00 2.22
CA GLY A 79 3.88 -14.37 3.30
C GLY A 79 2.38 -14.45 3.08
N HIS A 80 1.86 -13.90 1.98
CA HIS A 80 0.41 -13.90 1.74
C HIS A 80 -0.14 -15.34 1.60
N GLY A 81 0.55 -16.21 0.85
CA GLY A 81 0.11 -17.59 0.65
C GLY A 81 0.09 -18.41 1.93
N ALA A 82 1.06 -18.22 2.83
CA ALA A 82 1.08 -18.91 4.11
C ALA A 82 -0.02 -18.43 5.06
N HIS A 83 -0.53 -17.20 4.92
CA HIS A 83 -1.52 -16.63 5.84
C HIS A 83 -2.95 -16.65 5.31
N ALA A 84 -3.16 -16.85 4.01
CA ALA A 84 -4.49 -16.79 3.38
C ALA A 84 -5.57 -17.64 4.09
N SER A 85 -5.27 -18.91 4.40
CA SER A 85 -6.23 -19.79 5.10
C SER A 85 -6.32 -19.54 6.62
N ARG A 86 -5.51 -18.63 7.17
CA ARG A 86 -5.40 -18.36 8.62
C ARG A 86 -6.06 -17.04 9.01
N MET A 87 -6.46 -16.20 8.06
CA MET A 87 -7.04 -14.88 8.36
C MET A 87 -8.38 -14.95 9.12
N ALA A 88 -9.08 -16.09 9.06
CA ALA A 88 -10.25 -16.34 9.90
C ALA A 88 -9.95 -16.22 11.41
N LEU A 89 -8.72 -16.49 11.85
CA LEU A 89 -8.29 -16.44 13.26
C LEU A 89 -8.29 -15.02 13.85
N VAL A 90 -8.26 -13.99 13.00
CA VAL A 90 -8.20 -12.59 13.43
C VAL A 90 -9.46 -11.80 13.08
N LYS A 91 -10.46 -12.41 12.44
CA LYS A 91 -11.69 -11.74 11.99
C LYS A 91 -12.45 -11.01 13.11
N SER A 92 -12.40 -11.50 14.34
CA SER A 92 -13.03 -10.85 15.50
C SER A 92 -12.16 -9.77 16.17
N LYS A 93 -10.88 -9.69 15.79
CA LYS A 93 -9.87 -8.80 16.40
C LYS A 93 -9.55 -7.60 15.51
N ILE A 94 -9.91 -7.67 14.23
CA ILE A 94 -9.58 -6.65 13.25
C ILE A 94 -10.68 -6.51 12.21
N ASP A 95 -10.93 -5.28 11.78
CA ASP A 95 -12.01 -4.95 10.86
C ASP A 95 -11.64 -5.21 9.39
N ILE A 96 -10.37 -5.06 9.02
CA ILE A 96 -9.85 -5.41 7.70
C ILE A 96 -8.70 -6.39 7.89
N SER A 97 -8.79 -7.59 7.30
CA SER A 97 -7.78 -8.65 7.46
C SER A 97 -6.36 -8.19 7.12
N CYS A 98 -6.22 -7.38 6.06
CA CYS A 98 -4.95 -6.83 5.62
C CYS A 98 -4.24 -6.02 6.72
N TYR A 99 -5.00 -5.38 7.60
CA TYR A 99 -4.48 -4.59 8.72
C TYR A 99 -3.85 -5.44 9.83
N ALA A 100 -3.95 -6.77 9.76
CA ALA A 100 -3.28 -7.65 10.71
C ALA A 100 -1.76 -7.60 10.52
N CYS A 101 -1.31 -7.33 9.30
CA CYS A 101 0.11 -7.24 8.95
C CYS A 101 0.49 -5.89 8.36
N HIS A 102 -0.43 -5.19 7.70
CA HIS A 102 -0.19 -3.85 7.17
C HIS A 102 -0.68 -2.76 8.13
N PRO A 103 -0.08 -1.56 8.09
CA PRO A 103 -0.48 -0.47 8.98
C PRO A 103 -1.96 -0.09 8.85
N GLY A 104 -2.67 -0.06 9.96
CA GLY A 104 -4.12 -0.26 9.86
C GLY A 104 -4.89 0.00 11.13
N PRO A 105 -4.64 -0.71 12.24
CA PRO A 105 -5.43 -0.57 13.46
C PRO A 105 -5.48 0.87 14.00
N LYS A 106 -4.39 1.64 13.86
CA LYS A 106 -4.37 3.07 14.22
C LYS A 106 -4.03 3.95 13.02
N THR A 107 -3.03 3.58 12.23
CA THR A 107 -2.54 4.39 11.10
C THR A 107 -3.60 4.50 10.01
N ARG A 108 -4.41 3.45 9.83
CA ARG A 108 -5.45 3.37 8.78
C ARG A 108 -4.86 3.74 7.42
N CYS A 109 -3.94 2.93 6.88
CA CYS A 109 -3.25 3.30 5.63
C CYS A 109 -4.23 3.72 4.53
N LEU A 110 -5.33 2.98 4.37
CA LEU A 110 -6.45 3.36 3.53
C LEU A 110 -7.38 4.32 4.31
N ARG A 111 -7.25 5.61 3.99
CA ARG A 111 -7.95 6.73 4.64
C ARG A 111 -8.31 7.88 3.69
N GLY A 112 -8.18 7.66 2.39
CA GLY A 112 -8.51 8.64 1.35
C GLY A 112 -10.01 8.72 1.04
N VAL A 113 -10.33 9.42 -0.04
CA VAL A 113 -11.70 9.57 -0.56
C VAL A 113 -12.36 8.22 -0.86
N MET A 114 -11.61 7.23 -1.38
CA MET A 114 -12.15 5.90 -1.68
C MET A 114 -12.63 5.15 -0.44
N SER A 115 -11.87 5.16 0.67
CA SER A 115 -12.34 4.54 1.93
C SER A 115 -13.61 5.18 2.48
N GLN A 116 -13.80 6.48 2.27
CA GLN A 116 -15.02 7.17 2.68
C GLN A 116 -16.24 6.73 1.87
N GLN A 117 -16.01 6.16 0.68
CA GLN A 117 -17.04 5.54 -0.16
C GLN A 117 -17.18 4.03 0.11
N GLY A 118 -16.58 3.51 1.19
CA GLY A 118 -16.69 2.09 1.57
C GLY A 118 -15.75 1.16 0.81
N ILE A 119 -14.85 1.67 -0.03
CA ILE A 119 -13.84 0.86 -0.73
C ILE A 119 -12.80 0.37 0.27
N VAL A 120 -12.48 -0.93 0.21
CA VAL A 120 -11.47 -1.58 1.04
C VAL A 120 -10.30 -2.11 0.20
N CYS A 121 -9.24 -2.59 0.87
CA CYS A 121 -8.03 -3.10 0.22
C CYS A 121 -8.34 -4.18 -0.81
N GLN A 122 -9.26 -5.08 -0.47
CA GLN A 122 -9.64 -6.24 -1.28
C GLN A 122 -10.37 -5.86 -2.58
N ASP A 123 -10.96 -4.66 -2.65
CA ASP A 123 -11.63 -4.20 -3.86
C ASP A 123 -10.65 -3.85 -4.99
N CYS A 124 -9.38 -3.57 -4.63
CA CYS A 124 -8.30 -3.28 -5.58
C CYS A 124 -7.22 -4.37 -5.62
N HIS A 125 -6.92 -5.03 -4.51
CA HIS A 125 -5.82 -6.00 -4.42
C HIS A 125 -6.29 -7.46 -4.35
N GLY A 126 -7.57 -7.70 -4.04
CA GLY A 126 -8.06 -9.02 -3.66
C GLY A 126 -7.70 -9.43 -2.23
N ASP A 127 -8.08 -10.65 -1.86
CA ASP A 127 -7.68 -11.26 -0.58
C ASP A 127 -6.23 -11.78 -0.62
N GLU A 128 -5.73 -12.26 0.52
CA GLU A 128 -4.35 -12.74 0.62
C GLU A 128 -4.04 -13.90 -0.35
N ALA A 129 -5.04 -14.75 -0.65
CA ALA A 129 -4.90 -15.81 -1.64
C ALA A 129 -4.73 -15.24 -3.07
N THR A 130 -5.54 -14.23 -3.41
CA THR A 130 -5.48 -13.52 -4.70
C THR A 130 -4.14 -12.80 -4.86
N VAL A 131 -3.67 -12.13 -3.81
CA VAL A 131 -2.36 -11.46 -3.80
C VAL A 131 -1.23 -12.47 -4.01
N ALA A 132 -1.25 -13.60 -3.30
CA ALA A 132 -0.24 -14.65 -3.47
C ALA A 132 -0.27 -15.26 -4.88
N LYS A 133 -1.47 -15.59 -5.38
CA LYS A 133 -1.67 -16.18 -6.70
C LYS A 133 -1.17 -15.25 -7.81
N SER A 134 -1.51 -13.96 -7.75
CA SER A 134 -1.05 -12.99 -8.75
C SER A 134 0.47 -12.92 -8.86
N ILE A 135 1.20 -13.10 -7.75
CA ILE A 135 2.66 -13.09 -7.72
C ILE A 135 3.20 -14.39 -8.34
N ALA A 136 2.61 -15.53 -7.98
CA ALA A 136 2.94 -16.81 -8.59
C ALA A 136 2.70 -16.83 -10.11
N GLU A 137 1.73 -16.05 -10.60
CA GLU A 137 1.44 -15.84 -12.02
C GLU A 137 2.32 -14.77 -12.70
N GLY A 138 3.29 -14.20 -11.97
CA GLY A 138 4.32 -13.32 -12.53
C GLY A 138 4.26 -11.86 -12.09
N ARG A 139 3.28 -11.45 -11.28
CA ARG A 139 3.24 -10.08 -10.75
C ARG A 139 4.44 -9.81 -9.84
N GLN A 140 5.08 -8.66 -10.03
CA GLN A 140 6.20 -8.17 -9.23
C GLN A 140 5.70 -7.20 -8.14
N PRO A 141 5.66 -7.61 -6.85
CA PRO A 141 5.25 -6.73 -5.75
C PRO A 141 6.07 -5.45 -5.70
N TRP A 142 5.48 -4.32 -5.31
CA TRP A 142 6.12 -3.00 -5.19
C TRP A 142 6.56 -2.36 -6.51
N LEU A 143 6.53 -3.10 -7.61
CA LEU A 143 6.81 -2.63 -8.96
C LEU A 143 5.54 -2.63 -9.83
N GLN A 144 4.57 -3.49 -9.50
CA GLN A 144 3.30 -3.66 -10.20
C GLN A 144 2.15 -3.64 -9.17
N GLU A 145 1.43 -2.52 -9.14
CA GLU A 145 0.31 -2.28 -8.22
C GLU A 145 -0.96 -1.92 -9.01
N PRO A 146 -2.17 -2.09 -8.41
CA PRO A 146 -3.43 -1.77 -9.07
C PRO A 146 -3.48 -0.35 -9.61
N THR A 147 -4.02 -0.21 -10.82
CA THR A 147 -4.17 1.07 -11.52
C THR A 147 -5.52 1.73 -11.25
N CYS A 148 -5.55 3.05 -11.26
CA CYS A 148 -6.78 3.83 -11.04
C CYS A 148 -7.79 3.61 -12.18
N GLU A 149 -7.27 3.47 -13.39
CA GLU A 149 -7.95 3.28 -14.66
C GLU A 149 -8.86 2.05 -14.65
N SER A 150 -8.52 1.03 -13.86
CA SER A 150 -9.31 -0.20 -13.71
C SER A 150 -10.73 0.05 -13.19
N CYS A 151 -10.93 1.14 -12.43
CA CYS A 151 -12.24 1.61 -11.99
C CYS A 151 -12.65 2.93 -12.65
N HIS A 152 -11.70 3.85 -12.88
CA HIS A 152 -11.97 5.22 -13.31
C HIS A 152 -11.90 5.44 -14.83
N GLY A 153 -11.51 4.42 -15.60
CA GLY A 153 -11.25 4.51 -17.03
C GLY A 153 -10.03 5.36 -17.37
N GLU A 154 -9.67 5.43 -18.65
CA GLU A 154 -8.46 6.11 -19.13
C GLU A 154 -8.46 7.62 -18.83
N LYS A 155 -9.65 8.24 -18.82
CA LYS A 155 -9.80 9.67 -18.51
C LYS A 155 -9.83 9.96 -17.00
N LEU A 156 -9.65 8.96 -16.16
CA LEU A 156 -9.71 9.04 -14.69
C LEU A 156 -10.96 9.78 -14.19
N GLY A 157 -12.09 9.51 -14.84
CA GLY A 157 -13.37 10.15 -14.54
C GLY A 157 -14.08 9.54 -13.34
N ARG A 158 -15.41 9.68 -13.32
CA ARG A 158 -16.24 9.00 -12.31
C ARG A 158 -15.99 7.48 -12.41
N ALA A 159 -15.71 6.86 -11.27
CA ALA A 159 -15.54 5.42 -11.21
C ALA A 159 -16.78 4.71 -11.79
N THR A 160 -16.52 3.77 -12.70
CA THR A 160 -17.53 2.91 -13.33
C THR A 160 -17.68 1.58 -12.60
N LYS A 161 -16.74 1.27 -11.69
CA LYS A 161 -16.69 0.05 -10.89
C LYS A 161 -16.27 0.38 -9.45
N THR A 162 -16.77 -0.41 -8.50
CA THR A 162 -16.38 -0.34 -7.08
C THR A 162 -15.44 -1.46 -6.66
N LYS A 163 -15.23 -2.46 -7.53
CA LYS A 163 -14.33 -3.58 -7.32
C LYS A 163 -13.73 -4.01 -8.65
N ILE A 164 -12.45 -4.34 -8.67
CA ILE A 164 -11.81 -4.92 -9.84
C ILE A 164 -11.91 -6.45 -9.78
N THR A 165 -12.36 -7.05 -10.89
CA THR A 165 -12.41 -8.51 -11.07
C THR A 165 -11.19 -9.02 -11.85
N GLU A 166 -10.64 -8.16 -12.72
CA GLU A 166 -9.41 -8.38 -13.46
C GLU A 166 -8.39 -7.36 -12.96
N HIS A 167 -7.34 -7.87 -12.31
CA HIS A 167 -6.32 -7.02 -11.74
C HIS A 167 -5.36 -6.57 -12.86
N VAL A 168 -5.63 -5.39 -13.41
CA VAL A 168 -4.67 -4.69 -14.26
C VAL A 168 -3.66 -3.98 -13.37
N TYR A 169 -2.39 -4.31 -13.54
CA TYR A 169 -1.30 -3.73 -12.77
C TYR A 169 -0.51 -2.74 -13.61
N ALA A 170 0.04 -1.72 -12.96
CA ALA A 170 0.95 -0.79 -13.60
C ALA A 170 2.14 -1.53 -14.22
N ALA A 171 2.52 -1.16 -15.45
CA ALA A 171 3.54 -1.86 -16.22
C ALA A 171 4.98 -1.72 -15.66
N GLY A 172 5.19 -0.99 -14.56
CA GLY A 172 6.50 -0.85 -13.92
C GLY A 172 6.58 0.29 -12.91
N PHE A 173 7.77 0.47 -12.33
CA PHE A 173 8.03 1.39 -11.23
C PHE A 173 7.58 2.83 -11.49
N ASP A 174 7.87 3.38 -12.68
CA ASP A 174 7.51 4.77 -13.03
C ASP A 174 6.02 4.95 -13.32
N GLN A 175 5.32 3.85 -13.57
CA GLN A 175 3.88 3.84 -13.86
C GLN A 175 3.05 3.75 -12.57
N LEU A 176 3.68 3.50 -11.42
CA LEU A 176 3.02 3.50 -10.11
C LEU A 176 2.49 4.90 -9.78
N TYR A 177 1.29 5.00 -9.21
CA TYR A 177 0.70 6.28 -8.80
C TYR A 177 1.65 7.20 -8.02
N ARG A 178 2.44 6.64 -7.08
CA ARG A 178 3.40 7.42 -6.27
C ARG A 178 4.54 8.04 -7.08
N ASN A 179 4.86 7.46 -8.23
CA ASN A 179 6.00 7.82 -9.06
C ASN A 179 5.58 8.48 -10.38
N ARG A 180 4.32 8.30 -10.78
CA ARG A 180 3.76 8.88 -11.99
C ARG A 180 3.71 10.40 -11.88
N LYS A 181 4.04 11.03 -12.99
CA LYS A 181 4.04 12.49 -13.18
C LYS A 181 2.98 12.87 -14.20
N GLY A 182 2.39 14.04 -14.03
CA GLY A 182 1.44 14.63 -14.97
C GLY A 182 1.84 16.05 -15.33
N HIS A 183 0.95 17.00 -15.08
CA HIS A 183 1.11 18.43 -15.38
C HIS A 183 2.51 18.96 -15.01
N GLY A 184 3.26 19.40 -16.02
CA GLY A 184 4.60 20.00 -15.84
C GLY A 184 5.65 19.07 -15.20
N GLY A 185 5.44 17.75 -15.25
CA GLY A 185 6.32 16.77 -14.59
C GLY A 185 6.10 16.66 -13.07
N VAL A 186 5.02 17.24 -12.54
CA VAL A 186 4.67 17.15 -11.12
C VAL A 186 4.09 15.77 -10.82
N TYR A 187 4.49 15.18 -9.69
CA TYR A 187 3.96 13.90 -9.23
C TYR A 187 2.46 13.97 -8.97
N CYS A 188 1.71 12.94 -9.37
CA CYS A 188 0.27 12.84 -9.09
C CYS A 188 -0.04 13.04 -7.60
N ALA A 189 0.83 12.49 -6.73
CA ALA A 189 0.70 12.59 -5.28
C ALA A 189 0.83 14.00 -4.70
N ALA A 190 1.45 14.94 -5.44
CA ALA A 190 1.54 16.33 -5.01
C ALA A 190 0.16 17.01 -5.06
N CYS A 191 -0.62 16.72 -6.09
CA CYS A 191 -1.96 17.29 -6.25
C CYS A 191 -3.03 16.47 -5.53
N HIS A 192 -2.93 15.14 -5.58
CA HIS A 192 -4.00 14.24 -5.13
C HIS A 192 -3.74 13.59 -3.77
N GLY A 193 -2.55 13.75 -3.17
CA GLY A 193 -2.18 13.10 -1.91
C GLY A 193 -1.46 11.76 -2.08
N SER A 194 -0.99 11.14 -0.99
CA SER A 194 -0.25 9.87 -1.10
C SER A 194 -1.17 8.71 -1.54
N PRO A 195 -0.62 7.60 -2.10
CA PRO A 195 -1.39 6.37 -2.25
C PRO A 195 -2.15 6.03 -0.96
N HIS A 196 -3.38 5.53 -1.10
CA HIS A 196 -4.30 5.19 -0.01
C HIS A 196 -4.76 6.37 0.88
N ALA A 197 -4.26 7.59 0.65
CA ALA A 197 -4.68 8.81 1.34
C ALA A 197 -5.05 9.92 0.34
N ILE A 198 -5.62 9.53 -0.81
CA ILE A 198 -6.08 10.46 -1.84
C ILE A 198 -7.10 11.42 -1.26
N LEU A 199 -6.97 12.68 -1.62
CA LEU A 199 -7.74 13.79 -1.08
C LEU A 199 -9.16 13.86 -1.69
N PRO A 200 -10.16 14.36 -0.93
CA PRO A 200 -10.05 14.68 0.49
C PRO A 200 -9.93 13.41 1.33
N ALA A 201 -8.98 13.39 2.26
CA ALA A 201 -8.78 12.29 3.18
C ALA A 201 -9.75 12.41 4.37
N GLY A 202 -10.08 11.29 5.01
CA GLY A 202 -11.15 11.23 6.02
C GLY A 202 -10.86 11.99 7.31
N LEU A 203 -9.60 12.32 7.60
CA LEU A 203 -9.24 13.17 8.75
C LEU A 203 -8.69 14.51 8.27
N LYS A 204 -9.25 15.61 8.82
CA LYS A 204 -8.86 17.00 8.49
C LYS A 204 -7.36 17.26 8.53
N LYS A 205 -6.63 16.65 9.48
CA LYS A 205 -5.17 16.80 9.61
C LYS A 205 -4.40 16.39 8.34
N TYR A 206 -4.94 15.48 7.54
CA TYR A 206 -4.33 15.06 6.27
C TYR A 206 -4.66 16.01 5.11
N ASN A 207 -5.76 16.76 5.20
CA ASN A 207 -6.14 17.78 4.22
C ASN A 207 -5.46 19.13 4.50
N ALA A 208 -5.03 19.38 5.74
CA ALA A 208 -4.50 20.66 6.21
C ALA A 208 -3.31 21.23 5.40
N PRO A 209 -2.32 20.44 4.93
CA PRO A 209 -1.27 20.98 4.07
C PRO A 209 -1.83 21.61 2.79
N ILE A 210 -2.78 20.94 2.14
CA ILE A 210 -3.34 21.37 0.86
C ILE A 210 -4.34 22.52 1.04
N ALA A 211 -5.18 22.44 2.07
CA ALA A 211 -6.09 23.53 2.42
C ALA A 211 -5.35 24.84 2.74
N ARG A 212 -4.14 24.78 3.30
CA ARG A 212 -3.30 25.97 3.52
C ARG A 212 -2.74 26.56 2.23
N LEU A 213 -2.55 25.76 1.19
CA LEU A 213 -2.05 26.23 -0.10
C LEU A 213 -3.17 26.90 -0.92
N GLN A 214 -4.34 26.28 -0.98
CA GLN A 214 -5.41 26.69 -1.92
C GLN A 214 -6.68 27.25 -1.25
N GLY A 215 -6.75 27.25 0.08
CA GLY A 215 -7.91 27.76 0.83
C GLY A 215 -9.06 26.75 1.03
N HIS A 216 -8.99 25.55 0.46
CA HIS A 216 -10.01 24.51 0.65
C HIS A 216 -9.45 23.07 0.66
N GLU A 217 -10.20 22.14 1.26
CA GLU A 217 -9.87 20.71 1.25
C GLU A 217 -10.12 20.09 -0.14
N GLY A 218 -9.42 18.99 -0.43
CA GLY A 218 -9.52 18.27 -1.71
C GLY A 218 -8.20 18.27 -2.47
N PRO A 219 -8.16 17.65 -3.67
CA PRO A 219 -7.00 17.74 -4.56
C PRO A 219 -6.65 19.20 -4.87
N LEU A 220 -5.38 19.49 -5.15
CA LEU A 220 -4.96 20.81 -5.61
C LEU A 220 -5.62 21.14 -6.96
N GLY A 221 -6.37 22.24 -6.99
CA GLY A 221 -7.05 22.76 -8.17
C GLY A 221 -6.82 24.25 -8.43
N GLU A 222 -6.32 24.99 -7.44
CA GLU A 222 -6.03 26.42 -7.60
C GLU A 222 -4.69 26.63 -8.32
N CYS A 223 -4.74 27.14 -9.55
CA CYS A 223 -3.55 27.33 -10.40
C CYS A 223 -2.51 28.26 -9.77
N THR A 224 -2.98 29.25 -9.00
CA THR A 224 -2.14 30.27 -8.37
C THR A 224 -1.34 29.75 -7.16
N VAL A 225 -1.53 28.48 -6.77
CA VAL A 225 -0.65 27.80 -5.81
C VAL A 225 0.77 27.65 -6.37
N CYS A 226 0.90 27.45 -7.68
CA CYS A 226 2.18 27.23 -8.35
C CYS A 226 2.51 28.29 -9.41
N HIS A 227 1.50 28.85 -10.07
CA HIS A 227 1.67 29.87 -11.10
C HIS A 227 1.51 31.28 -10.51
N THR A 228 2.25 32.25 -11.03
CA THR A 228 2.14 33.66 -10.62
C THR A 228 0.76 34.24 -10.93
N GLU A 229 0.13 33.76 -12.00
CA GLU A 229 -1.22 34.11 -12.43
C GLU A 229 -1.95 32.87 -12.94
N LYS A 230 -3.29 32.93 -13.05
CA LYS A 230 -4.07 31.82 -13.61
C LYS A 230 -3.81 31.72 -15.11
N PRO A 231 -3.25 30.60 -15.61
CA PRO A 231 -3.04 30.43 -17.04
C PRO A 231 -4.37 30.41 -17.81
N GLU A 232 -4.36 30.87 -19.05
CA GLU A 232 -5.50 30.75 -19.96
C GLU A 232 -5.66 29.31 -20.46
N GLY A 233 -6.90 28.88 -20.69
CA GLY A 233 -7.24 27.56 -21.24
C GLY A 233 -7.70 26.52 -20.21
N GLU A 234 -7.99 25.31 -20.70
CA GLU A 234 -8.48 24.19 -19.90
C GLU A 234 -7.32 23.38 -19.31
N PHE A 235 -7.43 23.01 -18.03
CA PHE A 235 -6.50 22.08 -17.40
C PHE A 235 -6.66 20.67 -17.99
N LYS A 236 -5.60 20.16 -18.62
CA LYS A 236 -5.60 18.79 -19.17
C LYS A 236 -5.06 17.80 -18.15
N HIS A 237 -5.95 16.96 -17.65
CA HIS A 237 -5.65 15.87 -16.71
C HIS A 237 -5.04 14.66 -17.46
N LEU A 238 -3.82 14.81 -17.98
CA LEU A 238 -3.16 13.75 -18.74
C LEU A 238 -2.40 12.84 -17.78
N ALA A 239 -2.88 11.61 -17.60
CA ALA A 239 -2.18 10.54 -16.87
C ALA A 239 -0.96 9.99 -17.62
N LEU A 240 -0.83 10.36 -18.89
CA LEU A 240 0.23 9.96 -19.81
C LEU A 240 0.88 11.23 -20.34
N ASN A 241 2.17 11.42 -20.08
CA ASN A 241 2.95 12.26 -20.98
C ASN A 241 2.93 11.58 -22.36
N PRO A 242 2.64 12.29 -23.45
CA PRO A 242 3.04 11.82 -24.78
C PRO A 242 4.56 11.65 -24.86
#